data_AF-R9XG62-F1
#
_entry.id   AF-R9XG62-F1
#
_cell.length_a   1.000
_cell.length_b   1.000
_cell.length_c   1.000
_cell.angle_alpha   90.00
_cell.angle_beta   90.00
_cell.angle_gamma   90.00
#
_symmetry.space_group_name_H-M   'P 1'
#
loop_
_entity.id
_entity.type
_entity.pdbx_description
1 polymer ?
#
loop_
_entity_poly.entity_id
_entity_poly.type
_entity_poly.pdbx_seq_one_letter_code
_entity_poly.pdbx_strand_id
1 'polypeptide(L)'
;MSQKALAEFFGPRTVYFVIGKVYQTGHFANRIVDWFVQRELPVVPVSPNGGTMRAASNADRTLQIQPDLRSAIGALAGLDYENVSIVFVTPPAVTLTLLSELRELRVPLRGVWFQPGAWDSKCTEYGQTGLSLPPSRGITDCVLVNGDSNYQRSQVKL
;
A
#
# COMPACT_ATOMS: atom_id res chain seq x y z
N MET A 1 -13.97 -8.56 -9.12
CA MET A 1 -12.88 -9.27 -8.41
C MET A 1 -13.50 -10.31 -7.48
N SER A 2 -12.89 -11.48 -7.31
CA SER A 2 -13.40 -12.49 -6.37
C SER A 2 -13.01 -12.14 -4.93
N GLN A 3 -13.81 -12.58 -3.95
CA GLN A 3 -13.49 -12.40 -2.53
C GLN A 3 -12.11 -12.97 -2.17
N LYS A 4 -11.76 -14.12 -2.76
CA LYS A 4 -10.44 -14.75 -2.59
C LYS A 4 -9.29 -13.83 -3.02
N ALA A 5 -9.43 -13.15 -4.15
CA ALA A 5 -8.41 -12.23 -4.66
C ALA A 5 -8.20 -11.02 -3.74
N LEU A 6 -9.29 -10.49 -3.17
CA LEU A 6 -9.23 -9.39 -2.21
C LEU A 6 -8.60 -9.84 -0.88
N ALA A 7 -8.96 -11.02 -0.39
CA ALA A 7 -8.35 -11.60 0.80
C ALA A 7 -6.86 -11.89 0.60
N GLU A 8 -6.43 -12.32 -0.59
CA GLU A 8 -5.02 -12.56 -0.91
C GLU A 8 -4.15 -11.29 -0.81
N PHE A 9 -4.73 -10.09 -0.96
CA PHE A 9 -4.00 -8.84 -0.72
C PHE A 9 -3.62 -8.68 0.76
N PHE A 10 -4.50 -9.10 1.66
CA PHE A 10 -4.32 -9.01 3.10
C PHE A 10 -3.78 -10.33 3.65
N GLY A 11 -2.49 -10.40 3.96
CA GLY A 11 -1.92 -11.62 4.52
C GLY A 11 -1.40 -11.49 5.95
N PRO A 12 -1.23 -12.62 6.65
CA PRO A 12 -0.86 -12.63 8.06
C PRO A 12 0.53 -12.05 8.29
N ARG A 13 1.45 -12.14 7.32
CA ARG A 13 2.81 -11.60 7.41
C ARG A 13 3.10 -10.57 6.33
N THR A 14 2.13 -9.68 6.09
CA THR A 14 2.22 -8.60 5.10
C THR A 14 2.36 -7.24 5.75
N VAL A 15 3.27 -6.43 5.22
CA VAL A 15 3.36 -4.99 5.44
C VAL A 15 2.69 -4.24 4.29
N TYR A 16 2.02 -3.14 4.57
CA TYR A 16 1.24 -2.38 3.61
C TYR A 16 1.87 -1.01 3.36
N PHE A 17 2.13 -0.66 2.11
CA PHE A 17 2.56 0.70 1.76
C PHE A 17 1.37 1.49 1.22
N VAL A 18 1.19 2.72 1.69
CA VAL A 18 0.19 3.64 1.13
C VAL A 18 0.94 4.82 0.52
N ILE A 19 0.87 4.93 -0.80
CA ILE A 19 1.66 5.90 -1.56
C ILE A 19 0.75 7.00 -2.10
N GLY A 20 1.03 8.25 -1.71
CA GLY A 20 0.26 9.41 -2.15
C GLY A 20 0.44 10.63 -1.25
N LYS A 21 -0.54 11.54 -1.27
CA LYS A 21 -0.57 12.75 -0.42
C LYS A 21 -0.96 12.41 1.04
N VAL A 22 -0.18 11.55 1.69
CA VAL A 22 -0.45 11.05 3.07
C VAL A 22 -0.22 12.11 4.16
N TYR A 23 0.62 13.12 3.87
CA TYR A 23 0.93 14.23 4.79
C TYR A 23 -0.19 15.27 4.90
N GLN A 24 -1.16 15.28 3.98
CA GLN A 24 -2.27 16.25 3.99
C GLN A 24 -3.45 15.66 4.77
N THR A 25 -3.71 16.18 5.96
CA THR A 25 -4.86 15.77 6.79
C THR A 25 -6.16 15.91 5.98
N GLY A 26 -7.01 14.88 6.04
CA GLY A 26 -8.29 14.85 5.32
C GLY A 26 -8.19 14.43 3.85
N HIS A 27 -6.99 14.37 3.27
CA HIS A 27 -6.79 13.82 1.93
C HIS A 27 -7.04 12.30 1.92
N PHE A 28 -7.45 11.78 0.77
CA PHE A 28 -7.88 10.38 0.65
C PHE A 28 -6.80 9.36 1.08
N ALA A 29 -5.54 9.59 0.72
CA ALA A 29 -4.43 8.72 1.12
C ALA A 29 -4.22 8.70 2.65
N ASN A 30 -4.39 9.83 3.32
CA ASN A 30 -4.32 9.94 4.78
C ASN A 30 -5.43 9.13 5.46
N ARG A 31 -6.66 9.17 4.91
CA ARG A 31 -7.79 8.35 5.37
C ARG A 31 -7.53 6.85 5.19
N ILE A 32 -6.86 6.45 4.10
CA ILE A 32 -6.47 5.05 3.88
C ILE A 32 -5.45 4.62 4.93
N VAL A 33 -4.40 5.41 5.18
CA VAL A 33 -3.43 5.09 6.24
C VAL A 33 -4.12 4.89 7.58
N ASP A 34 -5.03 5.80 7.94
CA ASP A 34 -5.81 5.69 9.18
C ASP A 34 -6.68 4.42 9.22
N TRP A 35 -7.29 4.04 8.09
CA TRP A 35 -8.06 2.79 7.98
C TRP A 35 -7.20 1.54 8.27
N PHE A 36 -5.94 1.51 7.80
CA PHE A 36 -4.99 0.43 8.12
C PHE A 36 -4.60 0.45 9.60
N VAL A 37 -4.31 1.64 10.16
CA VAL A 37 -3.97 1.81 11.58
C VAL A 37 -5.10 1.28 12.48
N GLN A 38 -6.35 1.66 12.17
CA GLN A 38 -7.53 1.27 12.93
C GLN A 38 -7.79 -0.25 12.91
N ARG A 39 -7.26 -0.96 11.91
CA ARG A 39 -7.37 -2.42 11.74
C ARG A 39 -6.14 -3.19 12.21
N GLU A 40 -5.23 -2.50 12.90
CA GLU A 40 -3.98 -3.08 13.38
C GLU A 40 -3.13 -3.68 12.24
N LEU A 41 -3.24 -3.10 11.04
CA LEU A 41 -2.43 -3.51 9.90
C LEU A 41 -1.14 -2.68 9.86
N PRO A 42 0.03 -3.31 9.71
CA PRO A 42 1.32 -2.64 9.66
C PRO A 42 1.42 -1.82 8.36
N VAL A 43 1.23 -0.51 8.48
CA VAL A 43 1.24 0.41 7.35
C VAL A 43 2.44 1.35 7.38
N VAL A 44 3.07 1.54 6.23
CA VAL A 44 4.12 2.54 6.00
C VAL A 44 3.60 3.58 4.99
N PRO A 45 3.35 4.83 5.42
CA PRO A 45 2.99 5.89 4.50
C PRO A 45 4.22 6.34 3.68
N VAL A 46 4.03 6.58 2.39
CA VAL A 46 5.11 7.00 1.46
C VAL A 46 4.69 8.23 0.69
N SER A 47 5.55 9.26 0.69
CA SER A 47 5.34 10.52 -0.03
C SER A 47 6.66 11.28 -0.20
N PRO A 48 6.93 11.94 -1.35
CA PRO A 48 8.23 12.54 -1.67
C PRO A 48 8.86 13.45 -0.60
N ASN A 49 8.05 14.16 0.17
CA ASN A 49 8.53 15.10 1.17
C ASN A 49 8.83 14.45 2.54
N GLY A 50 8.52 13.16 2.71
CA GLY A 50 8.62 12.48 3.98
C GLY A 50 7.83 13.17 5.10
N GLY A 51 8.36 13.09 6.32
CA GLY A 51 7.80 13.74 7.52
C GLY A 51 7.07 12.78 8.44
N THR A 52 6.07 13.27 9.16
CA THR A 52 5.29 12.46 10.10
C THR A 52 3.81 12.73 9.94
N MET A 53 2.97 11.74 10.23
CA MET A 53 1.53 11.94 10.38
C MET A 53 1.04 11.30 11.67
N ARG A 54 0.09 11.96 12.33
CA ARG A 54 -0.67 11.39 13.45
C ARG A 54 -1.90 10.67 12.89
N ALA A 55 -2.15 9.44 13.34
CA ALA A 55 -3.37 8.73 12.98
C ALA A 55 -4.60 9.43 13.61
N ALA A 56 -5.68 9.56 12.85
CA ALA A 56 -6.90 10.21 13.34
C ALA A 56 -7.66 9.29 14.32
N SER A 57 -7.63 7.99 14.06
CA SER A 57 -8.23 6.93 14.89
C SER A 57 -7.45 6.62 16.16
N ASN A 58 -6.18 7.04 16.25
CA ASN A 58 -5.32 6.82 17.42
C ASN A 58 -4.33 7.98 17.58
N ALA A 59 -4.65 8.92 18.46
CA ALA A 59 -3.87 10.14 18.67
C ALA A 59 -2.44 9.89 19.20
N ASP A 60 -2.20 8.76 19.86
CA ASP A 60 -0.87 8.39 20.37
C ASP A 60 0.01 7.76 19.29
N ARG A 61 -0.58 7.39 18.14
CA ARG A 61 0.14 6.77 17.03
C ARG A 61 0.60 7.80 16.00
N THR A 62 1.90 8.08 16.02
CA THR A 62 2.59 8.85 14.98
C THR A 62 3.34 7.91 14.05
N LEU A 63 3.10 8.03 12.73
CA LEU A 63 3.78 7.26 11.70
C LEU A 63 4.82 8.12 10.98
N GLN A 64 5.99 7.54 10.71
CA GLN A 64 7.00 8.14 9.85
C GLN A 64 6.59 7.97 8.38
N ILE A 65 6.54 9.07 7.65
CA ILE A 65 6.31 9.10 6.20
C ILE A 65 7.66 8.95 5.51
N GLN A 66 7.78 7.91 4.70
CA GLN A 66 9.01 7.61 3.99
C GLN A 66 9.04 8.41 2.68
N PRO A 67 10.19 9.01 2.31
CA PRO A 67 10.29 9.86 1.12
C PRO A 67 10.13 9.08 -0.18
N ASP A 68 10.56 7.81 -0.20
CA ASP A 68 10.57 6.96 -1.38
C ASP A 68 10.42 5.48 -1.01
N LEU A 69 10.28 4.63 -2.04
CA LEU A 69 10.15 3.18 -1.88
C LEU A 69 11.37 2.53 -1.23
N ARG A 70 12.59 3.02 -1.51
CA ARG A 70 13.83 2.47 -0.95
C ARG A 70 13.88 2.68 0.56
N SER A 71 13.54 3.88 1.02
CA SER A 71 13.44 4.25 2.42
C SER A 71 12.32 3.48 3.11
N ALA A 72 11.18 3.28 2.43
CA ALA A 72 10.09 2.45 2.92
C ALA A 72 10.50 1.00 3.15
N ILE A 73 11.27 0.40 2.24
CA ILE A 73 11.83 -0.94 2.42
C ILE A 73 12.87 -0.96 3.53
N GLY A 74 13.74 0.06 3.60
CA GLY A 74 14.73 0.21 4.66
C GLY A 74 14.10 0.27 6.06
N ALA A 75 12.93 0.91 6.19
CA ALA A 75 12.16 0.96 7.42
C ALA A 75 11.63 -0.41 7.88
N LEU A 76 11.67 -1.43 7.02
CA LEU A 76 11.30 -2.81 7.37
C LEU A 76 12.46 -3.64 7.89
N ALA A 77 13.68 -3.09 7.93
CA ALA A 77 14.86 -3.81 8.39
C ALA A 77 14.66 -4.33 9.83
N GLY A 78 14.89 -5.64 10.03
CA GLY A 78 14.72 -6.31 11.32
C GLY A 78 13.29 -6.73 11.66
N LEU A 79 12.30 -6.42 10.80
CA LEU A 79 10.93 -6.92 10.96
C LEU A 79 10.78 -8.33 10.39
N ASP A 80 9.98 -9.15 11.05
CA ASP A 80 9.67 -10.51 10.64
C ASP A 80 8.48 -10.57 9.65
N TYR A 81 8.63 -9.96 8.46
CA TYR A 81 7.60 -9.94 7.41
C TYR A 81 7.95 -10.88 6.23
N GLU A 82 6.94 -11.33 5.49
CA GLU A 82 7.14 -12.17 4.31
C GLU A 82 6.89 -11.41 3.00
N ASN A 83 5.93 -10.50 3.00
CA ASN A 83 5.49 -9.83 1.78
C ASN A 83 5.13 -8.36 2.01
N VAL A 84 5.13 -7.60 0.92
CA VAL A 84 4.61 -6.23 0.87
C VAL A 84 3.39 -6.18 -0.04
N SER A 85 2.35 -5.48 0.39
CA SER A 85 1.20 -5.12 -0.45
C SER A 85 1.11 -3.60 -0.55
N ILE A 86 0.76 -3.05 -1.71
CA ILE A 86 0.88 -1.60 -1.95
C ILE A 86 -0.45 -1.00 -2.39
N VAL A 87 -0.85 0.10 -1.79
CA VAL A 87 -2.01 0.90 -2.17
C VAL A 87 -1.54 2.18 -2.85
N PHE A 88 -1.88 2.34 -4.13
CA PHE A 88 -1.55 3.53 -4.91
C PHE A 88 -2.69 4.54 -4.88
N VAL A 89 -2.35 5.78 -4.51
CA VAL A 89 -3.25 6.94 -4.48
C VAL A 89 -2.63 8.12 -5.26
N THR A 90 -1.79 7.79 -6.23
CA THR A 90 -1.04 8.71 -7.09
C THR A 90 -1.63 8.76 -8.49
N PRO A 91 -1.52 9.87 -9.26
CA PRO A 91 -1.96 9.89 -10.65
C PRO A 91 -1.32 8.78 -11.51
N PRO A 92 -1.97 8.28 -12.58
CA PRO A 92 -1.52 7.10 -13.32
C PRO A 92 -0.07 7.15 -13.81
N ALA A 93 0.39 8.30 -14.30
CA ALA A 93 1.77 8.46 -14.75
C ALA A 93 2.79 8.24 -13.62
N VAL A 94 2.50 8.72 -12.41
CA VAL A 94 3.34 8.53 -11.22
C VAL A 94 3.27 7.07 -10.75
N THR A 95 2.07 6.49 -10.75
CA THR A 95 1.87 5.07 -10.43
C THR A 95 2.72 4.17 -11.34
N LEU A 96 2.72 4.43 -12.66
CA LEU A 96 3.49 3.63 -13.60
C LEU A 96 5.01 3.71 -13.34
N THR A 97 5.53 4.89 -13.03
CA THR A 97 6.93 5.06 -12.62
C THR A 97 7.25 4.25 -11.37
N LEU A 98 6.41 4.34 -10.34
CA LEU A 98 6.59 3.59 -9.09
C LEU A 98 6.52 2.07 -9.29
N LEU A 99 5.65 1.58 -10.19
CA LEU A 99 5.62 0.16 -10.55
C LEU A 99 6.94 -0.29 -11.19
N SER A 100 7.56 0.56 -12.01
CA SER A 100 8.89 0.26 -12.56
C SER A 100 9.97 0.24 -11.48
N GLU A 101 9.95 1.19 -10.55
CA GLU A 101 10.89 1.21 -9.42
C GLU A 101 10.76 -0.05 -8.54
N LEU A 102 9.54 -0.53 -8.29
CA LEU A 102 9.31 -1.77 -7.55
C LEU A 102 9.99 -2.99 -8.18
N ARG A 103 10.00 -3.04 -9.52
CA ARG A 103 10.69 -4.10 -10.27
C ARG A 103 12.19 -4.07 -10.01
N GLU A 104 12.79 -2.89 -10.01
CA GLU A 104 14.22 -2.69 -9.77
C GLU A 104 14.61 -3.01 -8.32
N LEU A 105 13.76 -2.64 -7.36
CA LEU A 105 13.96 -2.87 -5.93
C LEU A 105 13.72 -4.32 -5.50
N ARG A 106 13.14 -5.17 -6.37
CA ARG A 106 12.87 -6.60 -6.11
C ARG A 106 12.13 -6.85 -4.79
N VAL A 107 11.14 -6.02 -4.51
CA VAL A 107 10.29 -6.15 -3.32
C VAL A 107 9.55 -7.49 -3.36
N PRO A 108 9.40 -8.23 -2.24
CA PRO A 108 8.57 -9.44 -2.18
C PRO A 108 7.09 -9.05 -2.25
N LEU A 109 6.65 -8.63 -3.44
CA LEU A 109 5.36 -8.04 -3.68
C LEU A 109 4.26 -9.11 -3.71
N ARG A 110 3.30 -9.00 -2.78
CA ARG A 110 2.11 -9.85 -2.75
C ARG A 110 1.08 -9.33 -3.73
N GLY A 111 0.74 -8.04 -3.69
CA GLY A 111 -0.21 -7.45 -4.62
C GLY A 111 -0.24 -5.92 -4.56
N VAL A 112 -0.95 -5.33 -5.50
CA VAL A 112 -1.15 -3.89 -5.62
C VAL A 112 -2.63 -3.56 -5.68
N TRP A 113 -3.00 -2.46 -5.05
CA TRP A 113 -4.36 -1.93 -5.04
C TRP A 113 -4.34 -0.49 -5.55
N PHE A 114 -4.77 -0.32 -6.78
CA PHE A 114 -4.93 0.97 -7.40
C PHE A 114 -6.26 1.57 -6.97
N GLN A 115 -6.23 2.66 -6.21
CA GLN A 115 -7.45 3.38 -5.90
C GLN A 115 -8.05 4.01 -7.18
N PRO A 116 -9.37 4.29 -7.21
CA PRO A 116 -9.98 4.98 -8.33
C PRO A 116 -9.24 6.28 -8.67
N GLY A 117 -8.91 6.46 -9.95
CA GLY A 117 -8.11 7.59 -10.43
C GLY A 117 -6.58 7.43 -10.30
N ALA A 118 -6.10 6.34 -9.71
CA ALA A 118 -4.66 6.08 -9.55
C ALA A 118 -4.03 5.24 -10.67
N TRP A 119 -4.81 4.80 -11.64
CA TRP A 119 -4.37 3.87 -12.69
C TRP A 119 -5.03 4.15 -14.03
N ASP A 120 -4.39 3.65 -15.07
CA ASP A 120 -4.91 3.45 -16.43
C ASP A 120 -4.52 2.03 -16.90
N SER A 121 -4.88 1.66 -18.12
CA SER A 121 -4.58 0.31 -18.65
C SER A 121 -3.10 -0.05 -18.60
N LYS A 122 -2.20 0.92 -18.76
CA LYS A 122 -0.74 0.71 -18.69
C LYS A 122 -0.30 0.29 -17.29
N CYS A 123 -0.90 0.86 -16.24
CA CYS A 123 -0.59 0.47 -14.87
C CYS A 123 -0.96 -1.00 -14.60
N THR A 124 -2.15 -1.42 -15.02
CA THR A 124 -2.60 -2.81 -14.86
C THR A 124 -1.82 -3.79 -15.72
N GLU A 125 -1.48 -3.40 -16.95
CA GLU A 125 -0.64 -4.19 -17.84
C GLU A 125 0.77 -4.36 -17.27
N TYR A 126 1.39 -3.28 -16.77
CA TYR A 126 2.71 -3.34 -16.16
C TYR A 126 2.72 -4.17 -14.88
N GLY A 127 1.66 -4.13 -14.08
CA GLY A 127 1.51 -5.03 -12.95
C GLY A 127 1.59 -6.51 -13.35
N GLN A 128 0.97 -6.88 -14.47
CA GLN A 128 0.97 -8.26 -14.97
C GLN A 128 2.29 -8.65 -15.65
N THR A 129 2.79 -7.81 -16.56
CA THR A 129 3.95 -8.18 -17.40
C THR A 129 5.27 -7.73 -16.80
N GLY A 130 5.32 -6.53 -16.23
CA GLY A 130 6.52 -5.95 -15.62
C GLY A 130 6.82 -6.50 -14.23
N LEU A 131 5.78 -6.72 -13.42
CA LEU A 131 5.90 -7.26 -12.06
C LEU A 131 5.50 -8.74 -11.93
N SER A 132 5.06 -9.37 -13.02
CA SER A 132 4.62 -10.78 -13.02
C SER A 132 3.49 -11.06 -12.01
N LEU A 133 2.67 -10.05 -11.68
CA LEU A 133 1.53 -10.26 -10.79
C LEU A 133 0.43 -11.01 -11.53
N PRO A 134 -0.18 -12.04 -10.92
CA PRO A 134 -1.40 -12.60 -11.45
C PRO A 134 -2.47 -11.50 -11.59
N PRO A 135 -3.38 -11.58 -12.58
CA PRO A 135 -4.45 -10.58 -12.73
C PRO A 135 -5.27 -10.38 -11.46
N SER A 136 -5.42 -11.41 -10.63
CA SER A 136 -6.10 -11.35 -9.32
C SER A 136 -5.37 -10.54 -8.25
N ARG A 137 -4.15 -10.05 -8.51
CA ARG A 137 -3.34 -9.29 -7.53
C ARG A 137 -3.10 -7.84 -7.94
N GLY A 138 -3.75 -7.39 -9.02
CA GLY A 138 -3.92 -5.98 -9.36
C GLY A 138 -5.37 -5.55 -9.15
N ILE A 139 -5.67 -4.99 -7.98
CA ILE A 139 -7.04 -4.60 -7.59
C ILE A 139 -7.28 -3.13 -7.98
N THR A 140 -8.46 -2.78 -8.48
CA THR A 140 -8.74 -1.46 -9.08
C THR A 140 -9.95 -0.72 -8.48
N ASP A 141 -10.53 -1.24 -7.41
CA ASP A 141 -11.64 -0.62 -6.68
C ASP A 141 -11.17 0.14 -5.43
N CYS A 142 -12.10 0.60 -4.58
CA CYS A 142 -11.79 1.34 -3.38
C CYS A 142 -11.49 0.41 -2.19
N VAL A 143 -10.32 0.57 -1.57
CA VAL A 143 -9.91 -0.25 -0.41
C VAL A 143 -10.80 0.01 0.81
N LEU A 144 -11.33 1.23 0.95
CA LEU A 144 -12.26 1.57 2.03
C LEU A 144 -13.66 0.96 1.85
N VAL A 145 -13.98 0.46 0.66
CA VAL A 145 -15.27 -0.19 0.37
C VAL A 145 -15.14 -1.70 0.53
N ASN A 146 -14.12 -2.29 -0.09
CA ASN A 146 -13.98 -3.73 -0.17
C ASN A 146 -12.95 -4.31 0.81
N GLY A 147 -12.11 -3.49 1.45
CA GLY A 147 -11.12 -3.96 2.41
C GLY A 147 -11.74 -4.55 3.68
N ASP A 148 -12.86 -3.98 4.16
CA ASP A 148 -13.45 -4.35 5.45
C ASP A 148 -13.93 -5.80 5.52
N SER A 149 -14.54 -6.28 4.44
CA SER A 149 -15.04 -7.65 4.35
C SER A 149 -13.95 -8.68 4.00
N ASN A 150 -12.70 -8.24 3.80
CA ASN A 150 -11.63 -9.07 3.23
C ASN A 150 -10.30 -8.99 3.98
N TYR A 151 -10.13 -8.05 4.91
CA TYR A 151 -8.90 -7.98 5.69
C TYR A 151 -8.85 -9.08 6.76
N GLN A 152 -7.62 -9.45 7.11
CA GLN A 152 -7.31 -10.19 8.31
C GLN A 152 -6.23 -9.44 9.07
N ARG A 153 -6.22 -9.54 10.41
CA ARG A 153 -5.18 -8.91 11.22
C ARG A 153 -3.80 -9.44 10.84
N SER A 154 -2.82 -8.56 10.84
CA SER A 154 -1.43 -8.95 10.60
C SER A 154 -0.79 -9.45 11.89
N GLN A 155 0.15 -10.38 11.74
CA GLN A 155 1.04 -10.88 12.78
C GLN A 155 2.30 -10.01 12.87
N VAL A 156 2.57 -9.16 11.86
CA VAL A 156 3.67 -8.20 11.89
C VAL A 156 3.23 -6.96 12.67
N LYS A 157 4.06 -6.55 13.62
CA LYS A 157 3.86 -5.33 14.42
C LYS A 157 4.84 -4.26 13.95
N LEU A 158 4.29 -3.07 13.68
CA LEU A 158 5.00 -1.83 13.36
C LEU A 158 4.77 -0.80 14.46
#